data_AF-A0A1S3H6C1-F1
#
_entry.id   AF-A0A1S3H6C1-F1
#
_cell.length_a   1.000
_cell.length_b   1.000
_cell.length_c   1.000
_cell.angle_alpha   90.00
_cell.angle_beta   90.00
_cell.angle_gamma   90.00
#
_symmetry.space_group_name_H-M   'P 1'
#
loop_
_entity.id
_entity.type
_entity.pdbx_description
1 polymer ?
#
loop_
_entity_poly.entity_id
_entity_poly.type
_entity_poly.pdbx_seq_one_letter_code
_entity_poly.pdbx_strand_id
1 'polypeptide(L)'
;MPFEEGLKASAETSKPLMLVIHKSWCGACKALKPNFAKDKGIAELGTKFIMVNVEDDEEPGDQKYAPDGGYIPRILFLNSKGDVQQDLINENGNANYKYYYPQTADIVLSMKKALETIKPAPPPKPDEL
;
A
#
# COMPACT_ATOMS: atom_id res chain seq x y z
N MET A 1 2.63 -2.67 12.17
CA MET A 1 3.02 -1.26 12.33
C MET A 1 1.75 -0.45 12.22
N PRO A 2 1.44 0.42 13.19
CA PRO A 2 0.25 1.26 13.15
C PRO A 2 0.36 2.31 12.04
N PHE A 3 -0.79 2.80 11.58
CA PHE A 3 -0.89 3.69 10.42
C PHE A 3 -0.05 4.96 10.56
N GLU A 4 -0.12 5.62 11.71
CA GLU A 4 0.60 6.86 11.98
C GLU A 4 2.13 6.68 12.00
N GLU A 5 2.62 5.57 12.56
CA GLU A 5 4.05 5.25 12.52
C GLU A 5 4.53 4.96 11.10
N GLY A 6 3.69 4.28 10.30
CA GLY A 6 4.01 4.04 8.89
C GLY A 6 4.15 5.34 8.10
N LEU A 7 3.24 6.29 8.29
CA LEU A 7 3.32 7.60 7.64
C LEU A 7 4.61 8.34 8.02
N LYS A 8 4.98 8.33 9.31
CA LYS A 8 6.24 8.94 9.77
C LYS A 8 7.45 8.26 9.15
N ALA A 9 7.52 6.93 9.22
CA ALA A 9 8.62 6.16 8.62
C ALA A 9 8.73 6.39 7.11
N SER A 10 7.59 6.52 6.41
CA SER A 10 7.53 6.82 4.98
C SER A 10 8.09 8.22 4.67
N ALA A 11 7.74 9.22 5.49
CA ALA A 11 8.30 10.57 5.38
C ALA A 11 9.80 10.60 5.67
N GLU A 12 10.26 9.96 6.74
CA GLU A 12 11.66 9.94 7.16
C GLU A 12 12.55 9.20 6.16
N THR A 13 12.10 8.04 5.69
CA THR A 13 12.88 7.23 4.73
C THR A 13 12.67 7.66 3.28
N SER A 14 11.77 8.62 3.03
CA SER A 14 11.33 9.03 1.70
C SER A 14 10.86 7.85 0.82
N LYS A 15 10.42 6.75 1.45
CA LYS A 15 9.92 5.55 0.77
C LYS A 15 8.40 5.64 0.62
N PRO A 16 7.85 5.16 -0.50
CA PRO A 16 6.40 4.99 -0.64
C PRO A 16 5.84 4.06 0.42
N LEU A 17 4.60 4.31 0.83
CA LEU A 17 3.88 3.49 1.79
C LEU A 17 2.84 2.63 1.09
N MET A 18 2.79 1.37 1.49
CA MET A 18 1.79 0.40 1.03
C MET A 18 0.83 0.13 2.18
N LEU A 19 -0.38 0.66 2.07
CA LEU A 19 -1.44 0.50 3.05
C LEU A 19 -2.34 -0.67 2.64
N VAL A 20 -2.36 -1.71 3.47
CA VAL A 20 -3.21 -2.88 3.30
C VAL A 20 -4.34 -2.82 4.31
N ILE A 21 -5.55 -2.60 3.83
CA ILE A 21 -6.77 -2.55 4.64
C ILE A 21 -7.45 -3.91 4.58
N HIS A 22 -7.56 -4.59 5.72
CA HIS A 22 -8.24 -5.88 5.82
C HIS A 22 -9.05 -6.02 7.11
N LYS A 23 -9.86 -7.07 7.21
CA LYS A 23 -10.56 -7.45 8.46
C LYS A 23 -10.25 -8.88 8.85
N SER A 24 -10.27 -9.14 10.16
CA SER A 24 -9.97 -10.46 10.74
C SER A 24 -10.89 -11.58 10.22
N TRP A 25 -12.14 -11.25 9.88
CA TRP A 25 -13.12 -12.18 9.32
C TRP A 25 -13.07 -12.34 7.79
N CYS A 26 -12.18 -11.63 7.10
CA CYS A 26 -12.14 -11.66 5.64
C CYS A 26 -11.44 -12.92 5.09
N GLY A 27 -12.23 -13.87 4.57
CA GLY A 27 -11.73 -15.11 3.97
C GLY A 27 -10.74 -14.89 2.81
N ALA A 28 -11.00 -13.86 1.97
CA ALA A 28 -10.10 -13.51 0.87
C ALA A 28 -8.69 -13.09 1.35
N CYS A 29 -8.59 -12.40 2.49
CA CYS A 29 -7.31 -11.99 3.05
C CYS A 29 -6.49 -13.19 3.54
N LYS A 30 -7.16 -14.18 4.16
CA LYS A 30 -6.52 -15.41 4.63
C LYS A 30 -5.93 -16.22 3.47
N ALA A 31 -6.59 -16.24 2.32
CA ALA A 31 -6.08 -16.90 1.12
C ALA A 31 -4.92 -16.13 0.45
N LEU A 32 -4.95 -14.79 0.51
CA LEU A 32 -3.94 -13.95 -0.12
C LEU A 32 -2.64 -13.90 0.70
N LYS A 33 -2.70 -13.82 2.03
CA LYS A 33 -1.54 -13.74 2.95
C LYS A 33 -0.40 -14.73 2.62
N PRO A 34 -0.64 -16.05 2.49
CA PRO A 34 0.44 -17.00 2.22
C PRO A 34 1.04 -16.85 0.82
N ASN A 35 0.24 -16.48 -0.18
CA ASN A 35 0.73 -16.23 -1.53
C ASN A 35 1.56 -14.95 -1.56
N PHE A 36 1.07 -13.89 -0.92
CA PHE A 36 1.76 -12.60 -0.80
C PHE A 36 3.14 -12.76 -0.17
N ALA A 37 3.25 -13.53 0.92
CA ALA A 37 4.51 -13.76 1.61
C ALA A 37 5.48 -14.70 0.84
N LYS A 38 4.95 -15.60 0.00
CA LYS A 38 5.76 -16.51 -0.82
C LYS A 38 6.23 -15.88 -2.13
N ASP A 39 5.59 -14.81 -2.56
CA ASP A 39 5.91 -14.13 -3.81
C ASP A 39 7.23 -13.36 -3.66
N LYS A 40 8.26 -13.81 -4.40
CA LYS A 40 9.58 -13.18 -4.36
C LYS A 40 9.54 -11.74 -4.86
N GLY A 41 8.70 -11.44 -5.85
CA GLY A 41 8.57 -10.09 -6.38
C GLY A 41 8.04 -9.13 -5.32
N ILE A 42 7.02 -9.55 -4.57
CA ILE A 42 6.49 -8.77 -3.44
C ILE A 42 7.51 -8.67 -2.32
N ALA A 43 8.22 -9.76 -1.97
CA ALA A 43 9.24 -9.72 -0.92
C ALA A 43 10.38 -8.75 -1.27
N GLU A 44 10.87 -8.78 -2.51
CA GLU A 44 11.94 -7.89 -2.98
C GLU A 44 11.48 -6.43 -3.06
N LEU A 45 10.34 -6.19 -3.73
CA LEU A 45 9.78 -4.84 -3.84
C LEU A 45 9.40 -4.29 -2.48
N GLY A 46 8.88 -5.15 -1.60
CA GLY A 46 8.41 -4.80 -0.28
C GLY A 46 9.45 -4.14 0.61
N THR A 47 10.74 -4.46 0.44
CA THR A 47 11.84 -3.78 1.14
C THR A 47 11.98 -2.29 0.79
N LYS A 48 11.43 -1.88 -0.36
CA LYS A 48 11.41 -0.50 -0.86
C LYS A 48 10.18 0.27 -0.41
N PHE A 49 9.20 -0.39 0.21
CA PHE A 49 7.99 0.23 0.73
C PHE A 49 7.96 0.19 2.25
N ILE A 50 7.25 1.13 2.84
CA ILE A 50 6.77 1.01 4.22
C ILE A 50 5.44 0.26 4.18
N MET A 51 5.40 -0.98 4.65
CA MET A 51 4.17 -1.76 4.70
C MET A 51 3.40 -1.49 5.98
N VAL A 52 2.18 -0.99 5.82
CA VAL A 52 1.23 -0.82 6.92
C VAL A 52 0.05 -1.73 6.67
N ASN A 53 -0.31 -2.51 7.69
CA ASN A 53 -1.51 -3.32 7.67
C ASN A 53 -2.45 -2.71 8.72
N VAL A 54 -3.64 -2.31 8.30
CA VAL A 54 -4.71 -1.86 9.21
C VAL A 54 -5.80 -2.92 9.23
N GLU A 55 -6.12 -3.38 10.44
CA GLU A 55 -7.11 -4.42 10.67
C GLU A 55 -8.32 -3.85 11.43
N ASP A 56 -9.52 -4.24 10.99
CA ASP A 56 -10.80 -3.96 11.67
C ASP A 56 -11.05 -2.45 11.93
N ASP A 57 -10.89 -1.97 13.17
CA ASP A 57 -11.15 -0.57 13.57
C ASP A 57 -9.93 0.35 13.36
N GLU A 58 -8.78 -0.18 12.94
CA GLU A 58 -7.59 0.60 12.61
C GLU A 58 -7.70 1.31 11.25
N GLU A 59 -8.76 1.07 10.50
CA GLU A 59 -9.00 1.73 9.21
C GLU A 59 -9.15 3.25 9.42
N PRO A 60 -8.33 4.08 8.76
CA PRO A 60 -8.47 5.52 8.88
C PRO A 60 -9.79 5.97 8.23
N GLY A 61 -10.66 6.62 9.02
CA GLY A 61 -11.99 7.07 8.58
C GLY A 61 -12.01 8.22 7.56
N ASP A 62 -10.86 8.66 7.08
CA ASP A 62 -10.74 9.73 6.09
C ASP A 62 -11.02 9.17 4.68
N GLN A 63 -11.94 9.80 3.94
CA GLN A 63 -12.42 9.32 2.63
C GLN A 63 -11.29 9.18 1.60
N LYS A 64 -10.16 9.88 1.78
CA LYS A 64 -8.99 9.72 0.91
C LYS A 64 -8.42 8.30 0.90
N TYR A 65 -8.63 7.53 1.98
CA TYR A 65 -8.25 6.11 2.07
C TYR A 65 -9.37 5.15 1.66
N ALA A 66 -10.49 5.68 1.17
CA ALA A 66 -11.60 4.92 0.60
C ALA A 66 -12.10 5.56 -0.71
N PRO A 67 -11.21 5.85 -1.69
CA PRO A 67 -11.54 6.69 -2.85
C PRO A 67 -12.63 6.10 -3.77
N ASP A 68 -12.78 4.77 -3.80
CA ASP A 68 -13.84 4.08 -4.56
C ASP A 68 -14.74 3.21 -3.65
N GLY A 69 -14.75 3.47 -2.34
CA GLY A 69 -15.65 2.81 -1.38
C GLY A 69 -14.95 2.02 -0.27
N GLY A 70 -15.76 1.49 0.65
CA GLY A 70 -15.35 0.84 1.91
C GLY A 70 -15.25 -0.70 1.87
N TYR A 71 -15.00 -1.30 0.71
CA TYR A 71 -14.90 -2.76 0.57
C TYR A 71 -13.57 -3.31 1.11
N ILE A 72 -13.44 -4.61 1.31
CA ILE A 72 -12.19 -5.22 1.79
C ILE A 72 -11.89 -6.54 1.06
N PRO A 73 -10.61 -6.92 0.93
CA PRO A 73 -9.40 -6.12 1.17
C PRO A 73 -9.20 -4.98 0.17
N ARG A 74 -8.44 -3.96 0.60
CA ARG A 74 -7.94 -2.89 -0.28
C ARG A 74 -6.43 -2.73 -0.10
N ILE A 75 -5.72 -2.43 -1.18
CA ILE A 75 -4.31 -2.07 -1.16
C ILE A 75 -4.15 -0.69 -1.80
N LEU A 76 -3.69 0.27 -1.01
CA LEU A 76 -3.47 1.65 -1.43
C LEU A 76 -1.98 1.96 -1.38
N PHE A 77 -1.51 2.72 -2.37
CA PHE A 77 -0.14 3.22 -2.40
C PHE A 77 -0.16 4.70 -2.07
N LEU A 78 0.63 5.09 -1.08
CA LEU A 78 0.76 6.46 -0.62
C LEU A 78 2.18 6.94 -0.91
N ASN A 79 2.31 8.22 -1.24
CA ASN A 79 3.62 8.86 -1.35
C ASN A 79 4.23 9.12 0.05
N SER A 80 5.47 9.61 0.09
CA SER A 80 6.18 9.94 1.33
C SER A 80 5.55 11.08 2.14
N LYS A 81 4.52 11.75 1.60
CA LYS A 81 3.73 12.79 2.30
C LYS A 81 2.42 12.25 2.87
N GLY A 82 2.08 10.98 2.60
CA GLY A 82 0.81 10.38 3.00
C GLY A 82 -0.34 10.62 2.04
N ASP A 83 -0.09 11.11 0.82
CA ASP A 83 -1.13 11.26 -0.20
C ASP A 83 -1.34 9.94 -0.95
N VAL A 84 -2.60 9.49 -0.99
CA VAL A 84 -3.02 8.31 -1.74
C VAL A 84 -2.88 8.58 -3.23
N GLN A 85 -2.13 7.72 -3.92
CA GLN A 85 -1.95 7.77 -5.37
C GLN A 85 -3.12 7.07 -6.05
N GLN A 86 -4.14 7.84 -6.43
CA GLN A 86 -5.36 7.30 -7.03
C GLN A 86 -5.16 6.69 -8.41
N ASP A 87 -4.07 7.02 -9.10
CA ASP A 87 -3.65 6.42 -10.38
C ASP A 87 -3.07 5.01 -10.23
N LEU A 88 -2.67 4.62 -9.01
CA LEU A 88 -2.12 3.29 -8.72
C LEU A 88 -3.25 2.32 -8.35
N ILE A 89 -3.91 1.82 -9.38
CA ILE A 89 -5.02 0.88 -9.31
C ILE A 89 -4.68 -0.47 -9.94
N ASN A 90 -5.45 -1.49 -9.59
CA ASN A 90 -5.42 -2.78 -10.25
C ASN A 90 -6.07 -2.69 -11.64
N GLU A 91 -5.25 -2.39 -12.66
CA GLU A 91 -5.70 -2.26 -14.05
C GLU A 91 -6.26 -3.57 -14.63
N ASN A 92 -5.81 -4.73 -14.13
CA ASN A 92 -6.33 -6.04 -14.52
C ASN A 92 -7.49 -6.52 -13.63
N GLY A 93 -7.87 -5.72 -12.64
CA GLY A 93 -8.91 -6.04 -11.67
C GLY A 93 -10.31 -5.68 -12.13
N ASN A 94 -11.22 -5.58 -11.16
CA ASN A 94 -12.57 -5.11 -11.43
C ASN A 94 -12.59 -3.58 -11.45
N ALA A 95 -13.15 -2.97 -12.50
CA ALA A 95 -13.25 -1.51 -12.63
C ALA A 95 -14.04 -0.81 -11.50
N ASN A 96 -14.92 -1.55 -10.81
CA ASN A 96 -15.66 -1.07 -9.65
C ASN A 96 -14.93 -1.27 -8.32
N TYR A 97 -13.86 -2.09 -8.30
CA TYR A 97 -13.05 -2.39 -7.12
C TYR A 97 -11.57 -2.20 -7.47
N LYS A 98 -11.20 -0.94 -7.68
CA LYS A 98 -9.92 -0.55 -8.26
C LYS A 98 -8.72 -0.92 -7.39
N TYR A 99 -8.91 -1.07 -6.09
CA TYR A 99 -7.84 -1.40 -5.14
C TYR A 99 -7.96 -2.82 -4.58
N TYR A 100 -8.84 -3.63 -5.17
CA TYR A 100 -8.94 -5.05 -4.85
C TYR A 100 -7.98 -5.87 -5.70
N TYR A 101 -7.14 -6.67 -5.04
CA TYR A 101 -6.13 -7.50 -5.69
C TYR A 101 -6.39 -8.98 -5.36
N PRO A 102 -7.00 -9.75 -6.29
CA PRO A 102 -7.23 -11.17 -6.08
C PRO A 102 -5.97 -12.02 -6.25
N GLN A 103 -4.94 -11.50 -6.94
CA GLN A 103 -3.72 -12.22 -7.29
C GLN A 103 -2.46 -11.41 -6.95
N THR A 104 -1.37 -12.08 -6.58
CA THR A 104 -0.10 -11.43 -6.23
C THR A 104 0.59 -10.79 -7.43
N ALA A 105 0.39 -11.32 -8.63
CA ALA A 105 0.98 -10.77 -9.86
C ALA A 105 0.57 -9.31 -10.09
N ASP A 106 -0.72 -8.97 -9.90
CA ASP A 106 -1.23 -7.61 -10.07
C ASP A 106 -0.71 -6.65 -8.99
N ILE A 107 -0.48 -7.17 -7.79
CA ILE A 107 0.15 -6.43 -6.69
C ILE A 107 1.57 -6.07 -7.11
N VAL A 108 2.35 -7.02 -7.62
CA VAL A 108 3.72 -6.79 -8.09
C VAL A 108 3.76 -5.74 -9.19
N LEU A 109 2.83 -5.79 -10.16
CA LEU A 109 2.73 -4.78 -11.21
C LEU A 109 2.46 -3.38 -10.64
N SER A 110 1.51 -3.28 -9.71
CA SER A 110 1.16 -2.01 -9.08
C SER A 110 2.27 -1.48 -8.18
N MET A 111 2.99 -2.35 -7.47
CA MET A 111 4.19 -2.00 -6.70
C MET A 111 5.30 -1.47 -7.61
N LYS A 112 5.54 -2.08 -8.78
CA LYS A 112 6.53 -1.56 -9.74
C LYS A 112 6.13 -0.17 -10.24
N LYS A 113 4.88 -0.03 -10.69
CA LYS A 113 4.33 1.26 -11.13
C LYS A 113 4.40 2.32 -10.03
N ALA A 114 4.18 1.92 -8.78
CA ALA A 114 4.31 2.78 -7.61
C ALA A 114 5.73 3.31 -7.42
N LEU A 115 6.76 2.47 -7.58
CA LEU A 115 8.16 2.92 -7.50
C LEU A 115 8.55 3.87 -8.64
N GLU A 116 7.94 3.71 -9.81
CA GLU A 116 8.21 4.59 -10.97
C GLU A 116 7.47 5.93 -10.85
N THR A 117 6.23 5.90 -10.35
CA THR A 117 5.35 7.06 -10.22
C THR A 117 5.70 7.87 -8.97
N ILE A 118 5.83 7.20 -7.83
CA ILE A 118 6.26 7.77 -6.56
C ILE A 118 7.79 7.78 -6.58
N LYS A 119 8.36 8.72 -7.33
CA LYS A 119 9.80 8.92 -7.30
C LYS A 119 10.22 9.17 -5.85
N PRO A 120 11.23 8.45 -5.33
CA PRO A 120 11.74 8.74 -4.00
C PRO A 120 12.16 10.21 -3.98
N ALA A 121 11.67 10.97 -2.99
CA ALA A 121 12.18 12.31 -2.78
C ALA A 121 13.71 12.20 -2.63
N PRO A 122 14.50 13.14 -3.20
CA PRO A 122 15.93 13.14 -3.00
C PRO A 122 16.19 13.08 -1.49
N PRO A 123 17.14 12.23 -1.03
CA PRO A 123 17.40 12.04 0.39
C PRO A 123 17.59 13.42 1.04
N PRO A 124 17.03 13.65 2.26
CA PRO A 124 17.26 14.90 2.96
C PRO A 124 18.77 15.12 3.04
N LYS A 125 19.23 16.25 2.49
CA LYS A 125 20.65 16.60 2.53
C LYS A 125 21.06 16.66 4.01
N PRO A 126 22.19 16.07 4.42
CA PRO A 126 22.65 16.07 5.81
C PRO A 126 23.15 17.45 6.31
N ASP A 127 22.60 18.56 5.81
CA ASP A 127 23.08 19.92 6.12
C ASP A 127 21.90 20.81 6.51
N GLU A 128 21.41 20.63 7.74
CA GLU A 128 20.69 21.60 8.55
C GLU A 128 20.66 21.07 10.01
N LEU A 129 21.81 21.12 10.67
CA LEU A 129 21.94 21.14 12.13
C LEU A 129 23.05 22.12 12.54
#